data_AF-A0A2P5SZD2-F1
#
_entry.id   AF-A0A2P5SZD2-F1
#
_cell.length_a   1.000
_cell.length_b   1.000
_cell.length_c   1.000
_cell.angle_alpha   90.00
_cell.angle_beta   90.00
_cell.angle_gamma   90.00
#
_symmetry.space_group_name_H-M   'P 1'
#
loop_
_entity.id
_entity.type
_entity.pdbx_description
1 polymer ?
#
loop_
_entity_poly.entity_id
_entity_poly.type
_entity_poly.pdbx_seq_one_letter_code
_entity_poly.pdbx_strand_id
1 'polypeptide(L)'
;MKALIIFCSRYGQTKKIATYIADNISYYQLCDVINITDAMNINFNWKQYDRILIGASIHYGHFNPILNKFIQLNLFAIKKLISGFFSVNLTARKIEKNSPRTNIYTYKFLKGSPWKPNCCAVFAGALQYSNYNWFNKIVIQIIMLLTGGETNSNCNIEYTDWEEVRIFINYFKKLK
;
A
#
# COMPACT_ATOMS: atom_id res chain seq x y z
N MET A 1 3.29 22.64 6.03
CA MET A 1 2.13 21.73 5.98
C MET A 1 2.62 20.30 6.20
N LYS A 2 1.78 19.37 6.63
CA LYS A 2 2.13 17.97 6.94
C LYS A 2 1.75 17.02 5.80
N ALA A 3 2.39 15.85 5.75
CA ALA A 3 1.94 14.73 4.94
C ALA A 3 1.15 13.74 5.81
N LEU A 4 0.03 13.24 5.30
CA LEU A 4 -0.74 12.17 5.94
C LEU A 4 -0.47 10.84 5.23
N ILE A 5 -0.04 9.82 5.96
CA ILE A 5 0.16 8.47 5.43
C ILE A 5 -0.82 7.52 6.10
N ILE A 6 -1.77 7.00 5.33
CA ILE A 6 -2.73 6.01 5.79
C ILE A 6 -2.29 4.64 5.28
N PHE A 7 -2.26 3.62 6.14
CA PHE A 7 -1.97 2.25 5.72
C PHE A 7 -3.08 1.26 6.11
N CYS A 8 -3.33 0.30 5.22
CA CYS A 8 -4.15 -0.88 5.47
C CYS A 8 -3.28 -2.13 5.30
N SER A 9 -2.98 -2.81 6.39
CA SER A 9 -2.09 -3.98 6.39
C SER A 9 -2.71 -5.16 7.11
N ARG A 10 -2.61 -6.36 6.52
CA ARG A 10 -3.03 -7.61 7.19
C ARG A 10 -1.91 -8.26 7.99
N TYR A 11 -0.69 -8.27 7.45
CA TYR A 11 0.48 -8.95 8.03
C TYR A 11 1.67 -7.99 8.25
N GLY A 12 1.41 -6.69 8.36
CA GLY A 12 2.41 -5.69 8.76
C GLY A 12 3.31 -5.15 7.63
N GLN A 13 3.45 -5.82 6.48
CA GLN A 13 4.36 -5.33 5.44
C GLN A 13 3.98 -3.93 4.90
N THR A 14 2.69 -3.68 4.65
CA THR A 14 2.23 -2.34 4.24
C THR A 14 2.52 -1.29 5.30
N LYS A 15 2.43 -1.65 6.59
CA LYS A 15 2.80 -0.76 7.70
C LYS A 15 4.30 -0.46 7.65
N LYS A 16 5.15 -1.48 7.47
CA LYS A 16 6.60 -1.33 7.34
C LYS A 16 6.98 -0.39 6.19
N ILE A 17 6.36 -0.58 5.02
CA ILE A 17 6.57 0.30 3.86
C ILE A 17 6.08 1.72 4.15
N ALA A 18 4.90 1.89 4.76
CA ALA A 18 4.36 3.21 5.11
C ALA A 18 5.26 3.97 6.09
N THR A 19 5.76 3.28 7.13
CA THR A 19 6.72 3.85 8.09
C THR A 19 8.02 4.23 7.40
N TYR A 20 8.59 3.35 6.57
CA TYR A 20 9.80 3.67 5.80
C TYR A 20 9.62 4.90 4.90
N ILE A 21 8.46 5.03 4.24
CA ILE A 21 8.13 6.21 3.43
C ILE A 21 8.06 7.47 4.32
N ALA A 22 7.41 7.38 5.48
CA ALA A 22 7.31 8.48 6.42
C ALA A 22 8.69 8.95 6.90
N ASP A 23 9.57 8.03 7.27
CA ASP A 23 10.92 8.32 7.76
C ASP A 23 11.73 9.04 6.68
N ASN A 24 11.63 8.62 5.42
CA ASN A 24 12.32 9.27 4.30
C ASN A 24 11.73 10.63 3.90
N ILE A 25 10.45 10.87 4.17
CA ILE A 25 9.81 12.18 3.95
C ILE A 25 10.07 13.12 5.14
N SER A 26 10.23 12.58 6.36
CA SER A 26 10.36 13.33 7.61
C SER A 26 11.46 14.39 7.61
N TYR A 27 12.55 14.16 6.86
CA TYR A 27 13.64 15.12 6.64
C TYR A 27 13.19 16.43 5.96
N TYR A 28 12.06 16.42 5.26
CA TYR A 28 11.55 17.55 4.46
C TYR A 28 10.23 18.07 5.00
N GLN A 29 9.45 17.19 5.62
CA GLN A 29 8.07 17.46 5.98
C GLN A 29 7.60 16.54 7.10
N LEU A 30 6.92 17.09 8.11
CA LEU A 30 6.29 16.29 9.16
C LEU A 30 5.26 15.32 8.58
N CYS A 31 5.29 14.07 9.05
CA CYS A 31 4.42 12.99 8.60
C CYS A 31 3.60 12.41 9.75
N ASP A 32 2.28 12.34 9.57
CA ASP A 32 1.41 11.56 10.45
C ASP A 32 1.15 10.19 9.79
N VAL A 33 1.45 9.08 10.47
CA VAL A 33 1.29 7.70 9.95
C VAL A 33 0.22 6.97 10.74
N ILE A 34 -0.88 6.59 10.10
CA ILE A 34 -2.08 6.11 10.79
C ILE A 34 -2.61 4.84 10.12
N ASN A 35 -2.99 3.85 10.94
CA ASN A 35 -3.72 2.69 10.45
C ASN A 35 -5.11 3.12 9.98
N ILE A 36 -5.56 2.62 8.83
CA ILE A 36 -6.86 2.96 8.27
C ILE A 36 -8.03 2.65 9.22
N THR A 37 -7.90 1.65 10.09
CA THR A 37 -8.93 1.35 11.11
C THR A 37 -9.10 2.49 12.11
N ASP A 38 -7.97 3.09 12.53
CA ASP A 38 -7.97 4.17 13.51
C ASP A 38 -8.39 5.48 12.83
N ALA A 39 -7.93 5.69 11.59
CA ALA A 39 -8.27 6.84 10.76
C ALA A 39 -9.78 6.96 10.50
N MET A 40 -10.54 5.88 10.56
CA MET A 40 -12.01 5.92 10.44
C MET A 40 -12.69 6.68 11.58
N ASN A 41 -12.04 6.77 12.75
CA ASN A 41 -12.59 7.40 13.94
C ASN A 41 -11.97 8.76 14.23
N ILE A 42 -11.12 9.26 13.33
CA ILE A 42 -10.43 10.54 13.47
C ILE A 42 -11.15 11.60 12.63
N ASN A 43 -11.54 12.70 13.27
CA ASN A 43 -11.97 13.90 12.54
C ASN A 43 -10.72 14.73 12.16
N PHE A 44 -10.21 14.52 10.95
CA PHE A 44 -8.99 15.18 10.50
C PHE A 44 -9.18 16.69 10.32
N ASN A 45 -8.28 17.49 10.89
CA ASN A 45 -8.10 18.88 10.46
C ASN A 45 -7.35 18.90 9.11
N TRP A 46 -8.09 18.75 8.02
CA TRP A 46 -7.52 18.63 6.66
C TRP A 46 -6.65 19.81 6.23
N LYS A 47 -6.84 21.01 6.80
CA LYS A 47 -6.05 22.20 6.47
C LYS A 47 -4.56 22.09 6.83
N GLN A 48 -4.21 21.20 7.76
CA GLN A 48 -2.81 21.01 8.15
C GLN A 48 -2.03 20.18 7.12
N TYR A 49 -2.72 19.44 6.25
CA TYR A 49 -2.10 18.54 5.28
C TYR A 49 -2.09 19.17 3.89
N ASP A 50 -0.99 19.03 3.16
CA ASP A 50 -0.92 19.31 1.71
C ASP A 50 -0.88 18.02 0.87
N ARG A 51 -0.52 16.90 1.52
CA ARG A 51 -0.25 15.62 0.88
C ARG A 51 -0.94 14.49 1.62
N ILE A 52 -1.43 13.51 0.86
CA ILE A 52 -1.92 12.24 1.39
C ILE A 52 -1.34 11.07 0.60
N LEU A 53 -0.87 10.05 1.30
CA LEU A 53 -0.45 8.79 0.73
C LEU A 53 -1.25 7.65 1.36
N ILE A 54 -1.90 6.82 0.54
CA ILE A 54 -2.66 5.66 1.03
C ILE A 54 -2.00 4.37 0.55
N GLY A 55 -1.59 3.51 1.49
CA GLY A 55 -1.01 2.20 1.24
C GLY A 55 -1.98 1.07 1.58
N ALA A 56 -2.14 0.07 0.72
CA ALA A 56 -3.01 -1.07 1.04
C ALA A 56 -2.50 -2.42 0.53
N SER A 57 -2.61 -3.47 1.35
CA SER A 57 -2.34 -4.85 0.93
C SER A 57 -3.53 -5.49 0.22
N ILE A 58 -3.25 -6.27 -0.82
CA ILE A 58 -4.25 -7.11 -1.51
C ILE A 58 -4.16 -8.54 -0.97
N HIS A 59 -5.30 -9.11 -0.62
CA HIS A 59 -5.44 -10.52 -0.25
C HIS A 59 -6.56 -11.16 -1.04
N TYR A 60 -6.32 -12.36 -1.57
CA TYR A 60 -7.30 -13.10 -2.38
C TYR A 60 -7.90 -12.27 -3.53
N GLY A 61 -7.08 -11.39 -4.12
CA GLY A 61 -7.49 -10.55 -5.25
C GLY A 61 -8.27 -9.28 -4.90
N HIS A 62 -8.46 -8.96 -3.61
CA HIS A 62 -9.22 -7.79 -3.19
C HIS A 62 -8.47 -6.94 -2.15
N PHE A 63 -8.71 -5.63 -2.19
CA PHE A 63 -8.37 -4.74 -1.07
C PHE A 63 -9.38 -4.91 0.06
N ASN A 64 -8.99 -4.58 1.29
CA ASN A 64 -9.94 -4.52 2.39
C ASN A 64 -11.03 -3.47 2.10
N PRO A 65 -12.33 -3.79 2.26
CA PRO A 65 -13.44 -2.84 2.02
C PRO A 65 -13.33 -1.51 2.78
N ILE A 66 -12.64 -1.50 3.93
CA ILE A 66 -12.38 -0.30 4.71
C ILE A 66 -11.66 0.79 3.89
N LEU A 67 -10.83 0.39 2.91
CA LEU A 67 -10.15 1.31 2.01
C LEU A 67 -11.12 2.16 1.21
N ASN A 68 -12.08 1.52 0.55
CA ASN A 68 -13.10 2.21 -0.24
C ASN A 68 -13.97 3.09 0.65
N LYS A 69 -14.36 2.60 1.83
CA LYS A 69 -15.16 3.37 2.78
C LYS A 69 -14.42 4.63 3.23
N PHE A 70 -13.12 4.56 3.53
CA PHE A 70 -12.32 5.72 3.94
C PHE A 70 -12.23 6.76 2.83
N ILE A 71 -11.97 6.29 1.60
CA ILE A 71 -11.88 7.14 0.40
C ILE A 71 -13.21 7.86 0.16
N GLN A 72 -14.34 7.16 0.24
CA GLN A 72 -15.66 7.75 0.02
C GLN A 72 -16.00 8.80 1.07
N LEU A 73 -15.77 8.49 2.36
CA LEU A 73 -16.05 9.41 3.46
C LEU A 73 -15.23 10.71 3.36
N ASN A 74 -13.99 10.62 2.88
CA ASN A 74 -13.05 11.76 2.86
C ASN A 74 -12.80 12.33 1.46
N LEU A 75 -13.60 11.92 0.47
CA LEU A 75 -13.32 12.15 -0.96
C LEU A 75 -13.07 13.63 -1.29
N PHE A 76 -13.93 14.52 -0.79
CA PHE A 76 -13.84 15.95 -1.05
C PHE A 76 -12.57 16.59 -0.47
N ALA A 77 -12.07 16.07 0.66
CA ALA A 77 -10.86 16.57 1.28
C ALA A 77 -9.62 16.05 0.55
N ILE A 78 -9.52 14.73 0.37
CA ILE A 78 -8.34 14.10 -0.24
C ILE A 78 -8.12 14.49 -1.70
N LYS A 79 -9.19 14.86 -2.44
CA LYS A 79 -9.09 15.38 -3.82
C LYS A 79 -8.41 16.73 -3.93
N LYS A 80 -8.36 17.51 -2.85
CA LYS A 80 -7.70 18.82 -2.81
C LYS A 80 -6.21 18.72 -2.47
N LEU A 81 -5.75 17.53 -2.06
CA LEU A 81 -4.38 17.27 -1.67
C LEU A 81 -3.60 16.64 -2.82
N ILE A 82 -2.29 16.83 -2.81
CA ILE A 82 -1.40 16.01 -3.63
C ILE A 82 -1.47 14.59 -3.07
N SER A 83 -1.90 13.66 -3.91
CA SER A 83 -2.36 12.36 -3.46
C SER A 83 -1.57 11.23 -4.12
N GLY A 84 -1.16 10.26 -3.32
CA GLY A 84 -0.45 9.07 -3.77
C GLY A 84 -1.15 7.80 -3.31
N PHE A 85 -0.97 6.72 -4.05
CA PHE A 85 -1.41 5.39 -3.66
C PHE A 85 -0.30 4.37 -3.88
N PHE A 86 -0.18 3.39 -2.99
CA PHE A 86 0.62 2.21 -3.26
C PHE A 86 -0.12 0.94 -2.84
N SER A 87 -0.04 -0.10 -3.67
CA SER A 87 -0.56 -1.41 -3.33
C SER A 87 0.57 -2.37 -3.00
N VAL A 88 0.29 -3.35 -2.14
CA VAL A 88 1.27 -4.36 -1.72
C VAL A 88 0.68 -5.75 -1.93
N ASN A 89 1.39 -6.59 -2.68
CA ASN A 89 0.96 -7.98 -2.93
C ASN A 89 2.13 -8.88 -3.33
N LEU A 90 1.99 -10.19 -3.14
CA LEU A 90 3.07 -11.14 -3.43
C LEU A 90 3.33 -11.34 -4.93
N THR A 91 2.33 -11.14 -5.79
CA THR A 91 2.49 -11.35 -7.23
C THR A 91 3.28 -10.25 -7.91
N ALA A 92 3.38 -9.07 -7.27
CA ALA A 92 4.22 -7.96 -7.69
C ALA A 92 5.74 -8.25 -7.64
N ARG A 93 6.17 -9.42 -7.13
CA ARG A 93 7.55 -9.88 -7.32
C ARG A 93 7.91 -10.13 -8.80
N LYS A 94 6.89 -10.31 -9.64
CA LYS A 94 7.05 -10.50 -11.07
C LYS A 94 6.99 -9.16 -11.78
N ILE A 95 7.93 -8.90 -12.68
CA ILE A 95 8.07 -7.63 -13.39
C ILE A 95 6.83 -7.31 -14.24
N GLU A 96 6.14 -8.32 -14.75
CA GLU A 96 4.89 -8.15 -15.49
C GLU A 96 3.67 -7.88 -14.60
N LYS A 97 3.83 -7.74 -13.27
CA LYS A 97 2.75 -7.49 -12.29
C LYS A 97 3.11 -6.43 -11.24
N ASN A 98 4.22 -5.72 -11.39
CA ASN A 98 4.75 -4.75 -10.42
C ASN A 98 4.40 -3.28 -10.72
N SER A 99 3.48 -3.01 -11.65
CA SER A 99 3.06 -1.63 -11.97
C SER A 99 1.55 -1.42 -11.82
N PRO A 100 1.06 -0.18 -11.62
CA PRO A 100 -0.36 0.10 -11.54
C PRO A 100 -1.17 -0.29 -12.79
N ARG A 101 -0.51 -0.37 -13.96
CA ARG A 101 -1.13 -0.76 -15.23
C ARG A 101 -1.13 -2.28 -15.44
N THR A 102 -0.10 -2.96 -14.96
CA THR A 102 0.08 -4.40 -15.18
C THR A 102 -0.51 -5.25 -14.05
N ASN A 103 -0.61 -4.71 -12.84
CA ASN A 103 -1.26 -5.37 -11.71
C ASN A 103 -2.79 -5.27 -11.83
N ILE A 104 -3.45 -6.35 -12.25
CA ILE A 104 -4.89 -6.34 -12.57
C ILE A 104 -5.79 -5.87 -11.41
N TYR A 105 -5.43 -6.19 -10.17
CA TYR A 105 -6.21 -5.81 -8.99
C TYR A 105 -6.08 -4.32 -8.69
N THR A 106 -4.86 -3.79 -8.76
CA THR A 106 -4.59 -2.36 -8.61
C THR A 106 -5.25 -1.58 -9.72
N TYR A 107 -5.11 -2.03 -10.97
CA TYR A 107 -5.74 -1.40 -12.12
C TYR A 107 -7.27 -1.34 -11.98
N LYS A 108 -7.91 -2.46 -11.64
CA LYS A 108 -9.37 -2.53 -11.42
C LYS A 108 -9.82 -1.57 -10.32
N PHE A 109 -9.11 -1.54 -9.19
CA PHE A 109 -9.39 -0.63 -8.09
C PHE A 109 -9.27 0.84 -8.52
N LEU A 110 -8.16 1.21 -9.14
CA LEU A 110 -7.92 2.58 -9.60
C LEU A 110 -8.95 3.00 -10.66
N LYS A 111 -9.37 2.09 -11.56
CA LYS A 111 -10.41 2.38 -12.56
C LYS A 111 -11.77 2.63 -11.91
N GLY A 112 -12.18 1.79 -10.97
CA GLY A 112 -13.48 1.87 -10.29
C GLY A 112 -13.56 2.91 -9.14
N SER A 113 -12.42 3.37 -8.63
CA SER A 113 -12.38 4.34 -7.51
C SER A 113 -12.80 5.76 -7.96
N PRO A 114 -13.61 6.49 -7.16
CA PRO A 114 -13.93 7.90 -7.41
C PRO A 114 -12.76 8.85 -7.09
N TRP A 115 -11.72 8.34 -6.43
CA TRP A 115 -10.46 9.02 -6.15
C TRP A 115 -9.37 8.55 -7.12
N LYS A 116 -8.70 9.51 -7.76
CA LYS A 116 -7.60 9.29 -8.70
C LYS A 116 -6.32 9.92 -8.12
N PRO A 117 -5.42 9.12 -7.55
CA PRO A 117 -4.16 9.61 -7.01
C PRO A 117 -3.26 10.20 -8.11
N ASN A 118 -2.48 11.23 -7.78
CA ASN A 118 -1.50 11.83 -8.67
C ASN A 118 -0.34 10.87 -9.01
N CYS A 119 0.00 9.97 -8.10
CA CYS A 119 0.98 8.91 -8.35
C CYS A 119 0.53 7.58 -7.75
N CYS A 120 0.91 6.49 -8.40
CA CYS A 120 0.59 5.13 -7.98
C CYS A 120 1.81 4.23 -8.08
N ALA A 121 2.00 3.32 -7.13
CA ALA A 121 3.00 2.26 -7.18
C ALA A 121 2.41 0.89 -6.75
N VAL A 122 3.10 -0.18 -7.12
CA VAL A 122 2.76 -1.55 -6.72
C VAL A 122 4.04 -2.20 -6.23
N PHE A 123 4.10 -2.52 -4.94
CA PHE A 123 5.27 -3.12 -4.33
C PHE A 123 5.04 -4.60 -4.05
N ALA A 124 6.10 -5.38 -4.24
CA ALA A 124 6.15 -6.73 -3.73
C ALA A 124 6.09 -6.72 -2.19
N GLY A 125 5.29 -7.62 -1.62
CA GLY A 125 5.13 -7.74 -0.17
C GLY A 125 6.22 -8.59 0.49
N ALA A 126 5.88 -9.15 1.65
CA ALA A 126 6.69 -10.15 2.32
C ALA A 126 5.89 -11.44 2.49
N LEU A 127 6.55 -12.56 2.22
CA LEU A 127 6.06 -13.89 2.51
C LEU A 127 6.46 -14.23 3.94
N GLN A 128 5.46 -14.37 4.81
CA GLN A 128 5.67 -14.60 6.24
C GLN A 128 4.91 -15.85 6.67
N TYR A 129 5.36 -17.03 6.23
CA TYR A 129 4.64 -18.27 6.50
C TYR A 129 4.42 -18.54 7.99
N SER A 130 5.35 -18.12 8.85
CA SER A 130 5.19 -18.24 10.32
C SER A 130 3.93 -17.55 10.85
N ASN A 131 3.45 -16.51 10.15
CA ASN A 131 2.35 -15.65 10.61
C ASN A 131 1.00 -16.07 9.99
N TYR A 132 0.97 -17.12 9.17
CA TYR A 132 -0.23 -17.56 8.47
C TYR A 132 -0.90 -18.73 9.21
N ASN A 133 -2.23 -18.71 9.27
CA ASN A 133 -3.00 -19.88 9.68
C ASN A 133 -2.86 -21.00 8.62
N TRP A 134 -3.22 -22.24 8.98
CA TRP A 134 -3.04 -23.40 8.12
C TRP A 134 -3.68 -23.25 6.73
N PHE A 135 -4.92 -22.77 6.67
CA PHE A 135 -5.61 -22.52 5.40
C PHE A 135 -4.88 -21.50 4.51
N ASN A 136 -4.41 -20.39 5.09
CA ASN A 136 -3.70 -19.35 4.36
C ASN A 136 -2.33 -19.83 3.88
N LYS A 137 -1.66 -20.70 4.66
CA LYS A 137 -0.41 -21.35 4.23
C LYS A 137 -0.63 -22.13 2.94
N ILE A 138 -1.66 -22.98 2.87
CA ILE A 138 -1.97 -23.79 1.68
C ILE A 138 -2.26 -22.89 0.47
N VAL A 139 -3.15 -21.91 0.62
CA VAL A 139 -3.49 -21.00 -0.50
C VAL A 139 -2.26 -20.27 -1.01
N ILE A 140 -1.41 -19.77 -0.10
CA ILE A 140 -0.19 -19.08 -0.47
C ILE A 140 0.79 -20.05 -1.15
N GLN A 141 0.98 -21.27 -0.66
CA GLN A 141 1.81 -22.29 -1.32
C GLN A 141 1.35 -22.57 -2.76
N ILE A 142 0.04 -22.69 -3.00
CA ILE A 142 -0.50 -22.85 -4.36
C ILE A 142 -0.15 -21.64 -5.23
N ILE A 143 -0.37 -20.42 -4.72
CA ILE A 143 -0.01 -19.19 -5.44
C ILE A 143 1.48 -19.18 -5.74
N MET A 144 2.34 -19.47 -4.75
CA MET A 144 3.79 -19.48 -4.88
C MET A 144 4.24 -20.52 -5.92
N LEU A 145 3.67 -21.73 -5.90
CA LEU A 145 3.91 -22.77 -6.89
C LEU A 145 3.54 -22.30 -8.31
N LEU A 146 2.32 -21.80 -8.51
CA LEU A 146 1.84 -21.30 -9.81
C LEU A 146 2.64 -20.09 -10.31
N THR A 147 3.18 -19.30 -9.39
CA THR A 147 3.97 -18.11 -9.70
C THR A 147 5.47 -18.36 -9.67
N GLY A 148 5.93 -19.59 -9.45
CA GLY A 148 7.35 -19.95 -9.37
C GLY A 148 8.08 -19.23 -8.24
N GLY A 149 7.72 -19.50 -6.99
CA GLY A 149 8.42 -18.95 -5.83
C GLY A 149 8.32 -19.87 -4.62
N GLU A 150 8.85 -19.42 -3.49
CA GLU A 150 9.06 -20.25 -2.31
C GLU A 150 7.78 -20.90 -1.77
N THR A 151 7.80 -22.23 -1.62
CA THR A 151 6.69 -23.02 -1.06
C THR A 151 7.03 -23.61 0.31
N ASN A 152 8.29 -23.52 0.74
CA ASN A 152 8.73 -23.94 2.06
C ASN A 152 8.07 -23.09 3.15
N SER A 153 7.19 -23.71 3.92
CA SER A 153 6.38 -23.07 4.95
C SER A 153 7.17 -22.64 6.20
N ASN A 154 8.47 -22.94 6.26
CA ASN A 154 9.38 -22.48 7.31
C ASN A 154 10.15 -21.20 6.94
N CYS A 155 9.96 -20.69 5.72
CA CYS A 155 10.68 -19.52 5.24
C CYS A 155 9.87 -18.22 5.44
N ASN A 156 10.59 -17.17 5.84
CA ASN A 156 10.09 -15.79 5.80
C ASN A 156 11.00 -15.00 4.86
N ILE A 157 10.43 -14.45 3.78
CA ILE A 157 11.17 -13.76 2.72
C ILE A 157 10.52 -12.40 2.46
N GLU A 158 11.32 -11.34 2.54
CA GLU A 158 10.92 -10.00 2.13
C GLU A 158 11.23 -9.82 0.64
N TYR A 159 10.18 -9.59 -0.17
CA TYR A 159 10.33 -9.34 -1.61
C TYR A 159 10.26 -7.85 -1.95
N THR A 160 9.98 -6.99 -0.97
CA THR A 160 9.91 -5.54 -1.19
C THR A 160 11.25 -5.02 -1.69
N ASP A 161 11.25 -4.47 -2.91
CA ASP A 161 12.38 -3.70 -3.44
C ASP A 161 12.37 -2.30 -2.80
N TRP A 162 13.27 -2.09 -1.85
CA TRP A 162 13.38 -0.83 -1.13
C TRP A 162 13.90 0.33 -1.99
N GLU A 163 14.59 0.03 -3.09
CA GLU A 163 15.03 1.04 -4.03
C GLU A 163 13.86 1.53 -4.89
N GLU A 164 12.97 0.64 -5.35
CA GLU A 164 11.71 1.04 -5.98
C GLU A 164 10.86 1.93 -5.05
N VAL A 165 10.81 1.59 -3.75
CA VAL A 165 10.13 2.43 -2.75
C VAL A 165 10.79 3.80 -2.64
N ARG A 166 12.13 3.87 -2.63
CA ARG A 166 12.88 5.14 -2.60
C ARG A 166 12.62 6.01 -3.83
N ILE A 167 12.60 5.41 -5.02
CA ILE A 167 12.29 6.09 -6.28
C ILE A 167 10.88 6.67 -6.21
N PHE A 168 9.90 5.88 -5.74
CA PHE A 168 8.53 6.35 -5.58
C PHE A 168 8.41 7.52 -4.58
N ILE A 169 9.12 7.46 -3.43
CA ILE A 169 9.16 8.55 -2.45
C ILE A 169 9.68 9.84 -3.10
N ASN A 170 10.79 9.74 -3.84
CA ASN A 170 11.40 10.89 -4.50
C ASN A 170 10.47 11.50 -5.56
N TYR A 171 9.72 10.67 -6.28
CA TYR A 171 8.71 11.13 -7.22
C TYR A 171 7.54 11.83 -6.49
N PHE A 172 6.97 11.19 -5.46
CA PHE A 172 5.85 11.74 -4.70
C PHE A 172 6.15 13.10 -4.06
N LYS A 173 7.37 13.26 -3.50
CA LYS A 173 7.83 14.53 -2.91
C LYS A 173 7.88 15.69 -3.91
N LYS A 174 8.22 15.40 -5.17
CA LYS A 174 8.40 16.42 -6.21
C LYS A 174 7.09 16.87 -6.87
N LEU A 175 5.98 16.17 -6.62
CA LEU A 175 4.66 16.57 -7.11
C LEU A 175 4.28 17.95 -6.56
N LYS A 176 3.67 18.76 -7.43
CA LYS A 176 3.17 20.11 -7.16
C LYS A 176 1.65 20.13 -7.27
#